data_AF-A0A6P6D426-F1
#
_entry.id   AF-A0A6P6D426-F1
#
_cell.length_a   1.000
_cell.length_b   1.000
_cell.length_c   1.000
_cell.angle_alpha   90.00
_cell.angle_beta   90.00
_cell.angle_gamma   90.00
#
_symmetry.space_group_name_H-M   'P 1'
#
loop_
_entity.id
_entity.type
_entity.pdbx_description
1 polymer ?
#
loop_
_entity_poly.entity_id
_entity_poly.type
_entity_poly.pdbx_seq_one_letter_code
_entity_poly.pdbx_strand_id
1 'polypeptide(L)'
;MDYELSQGAALLWLLPLLWLLPHSWTAPQAPTPRWQDDLQNHTFLHTMYCQNASPSVGLSESYDEDQLFSFDFSQNIRVPRLPEFADWAQKSEDVSTIFFDKGFCQAMIHEIGPKLEGQIPVSRVPQNALPSDLLENVLCGVAFGLGVLGIIVGLVLIIYFRKPCSGD
;
A
#
# COMPACT_ATOMS: atom_id res chain seq x y z
N MET A 1 -17.11 -33.13 -55.81
CA MET A 1 -17.12 -34.03 -54.62
C MET A 1 -15.69 -33.97 -54.15
N ASP A 2 -15.39 -33.01 -53.27
CA ASP A 2 -14.02 -32.64 -52.95
C ASP A 2 -13.92 -32.48 -51.43
N TYR A 3 -13.37 -33.55 -50.85
CA TYR A 3 -12.60 -33.64 -49.61
C TYR A 3 -12.98 -32.72 -48.43
N GLU A 4 -14.03 -33.13 -47.71
CA GLU A 4 -14.11 -32.99 -46.25
C GLU A 4 -12.94 -33.77 -45.61
N LEU A 5 -11.81 -33.11 -45.36
CA LEU A 5 -10.72 -33.70 -44.59
C LEU A 5 -10.40 -32.87 -43.34
N SER A 6 -11.23 -33.16 -42.33
CA SER A 6 -10.83 -33.34 -40.94
C SER A 6 -10.12 -32.17 -40.26
N GLN A 7 -10.94 -31.29 -39.67
CA GLN A 7 -10.60 -30.34 -38.60
C GLN A 7 -9.82 -30.96 -37.42
N GLY A 8 -9.66 -32.29 -37.35
CA GLY A 8 -8.89 -32.97 -36.32
C GLY A 8 -7.36 -32.80 -36.43
N ALA A 9 -6.83 -32.47 -37.61
CA ALA A 9 -5.37 -32.36 -37.81
C ALA A 9 -4.78 -31.08 -37.19
N ALA A 10 -5.54 -29.98 -37.16
CA ALA A 10 -5.09 -28.71 -36.56
C ALA A 10 -5.03 -28.80 -35.03
N LEU A 11 -5.93 -29.59 -34.42
CA LEU A 11 -5.95 -29.83 -32.97
C LEU A 11 -4.74 -30.64 -32.50
N LEU A 12 -4.19 -31.51 -33.36
CA LEU A 12 -2.99 -32.30 -33.06
C LEU A 12 -1.73 -31.44 -32.94
N TRP A 13 -1.69 -30.29 -33.62
CA TRP A 13 -0.56 -29.36 -33.57
C TRP A 13 -0.46 -28.59 -32.24
N LEU A 14 -1.52 -28.60 -31.42
CA LEU A 14 -1.56 -27.93 -30.12
C LEU A 14 -1.22 -28.87 -28.95
N LEU A 15 -1.07 -30.19 -29.19
CA LEU A 15 -0.65 -31.14 -28.14
C LEU A 15 0.70 -30.80 -27.47
N PRO A 16 1.73 -30.28 -28.16
CA PRO A 16 2.98 -29.89 -27.50
C PRO A 16 2.79 -28.73 -26.52
N LEU A 17 1.77 -27.89 -26.74
CA LEU A 17 1.45 -26.75 -25.87
C LEU A 17 0.85 -27.21 -24.52
N LEU A 18 0.25 -28.40 -24.47
CA LEU A 18 -0.25 -28.99 -23.22
C LEU A 18 0.88 -29.34 -22.24
N TRP A 19 2.11 -29.51 -22.73
CA TRP A 19 3.28 -29.77 -21.90
C TRP A 19 3.88 -28.52 -21.26
N LEU A 20 3.45 -27.32 -21.72
CA LEU A 20 3.80 -26.03 -21.11
C LEU A 20 2.82 -25.63 -20.01
N LEU A 21 1.74 -26.38 -19.79
CA LEU A 21 0.91 -26.18 -18.59
C LEU A 21 1.77 -26.56 -17.39
N PRO A 22 2.02 -25.62 -16.46
CA PRO A 22 2.68 -25.96 -15.21
C PRO A 22 1.87 -27.08 -14.60
N HIS A 23 2.48 -28.25 -14.45
CA HIS A 23 1.92 -29.29 -13.61
C HIS A 23 1.73 -28.62 -12.27
N SER A 24 0.47 -28.35 -11.90
CA SER A 24 0.13 -27.90 -10.57
C SER A 24 0.45 -29.09 -9.69
N TRP A 25 1.68 -29.12 -9.17
CA TRP A 25 2.02 -29.95 -8.05
C TRP A 25 0.99 -29.56 -6.99
N THR A 26 0.16 -30.53 -6.59
CA THR A 26 -0.47 -30.44 -5.28
C THR A 26 0.67 -30.19 -4.32
N ALA A 27 0.75 -28.97 -3.80
CA ALA A 27 1.70 -28.64 -2.75
C ALA A 27 1.61 -29.77 -1.72
N PRO A 28 2.75 -30.33 -1.26
CA PRO A 28 2.72 -31.21 -0.11
C PRO A 28 1.86 -30.51 0.93
N GLN A 29 0.86 -31.20 1.50
CA GLN A 29 0.09 -30.65 2.61
C GLN A 29 1.10 -29.99 3.55
N ALA A 30 1.04 -28.66 3.64
CA ALA A 30 1.84 -27.95 4.60
C ALA A 30 1.58 -28.66 5.92
N PRO A 31 2.63 -29.04 6.68
CA PRO A 31 2.43 -29.57 8.01
C PRO A 31 1.42 -28.65 8.67
N THR A 32 0.26 -29.19 9.07
CA THR A 32 -0.67 -28.46 9.94
C THR A 32 0.19 -27.82 11.01
N PRO A 33 0.11 -26.50 11.26
CA PRO A 33 0.89 -25.89 12.32
C PRO A 33 0.60 -26.70 13.57
N ARG A 34 1.56 -27.53 13.96
CA ARG A 34 1.58 -28.06 15.31
C ARG A 34 1.75 -26.78 16.09
N TRP A 35 0.72 -26.40 16.85
CA TRP A 35 0.83 -25.38 17.88
C TRP A 35 1.87 -25.91 18.88
N GLN A 36 3.14 -25.80 18.51
CA GLN A 36 4.17 -25.54 19.49
C GLN A 36 3.74 -24.19 20.05
N ASP A 37 3.21 -24.21 21.28
CA ASP A 37 3.13 -23.02 22.11
C ASP A 37 4.57 -22.55 22.40
N ASP A 38 5.27 -22.09 21.36
CA ASP A 38 6.46 -21.29 21.52
C ASP A 38 5.96 -19.98 22.11
N LEU A 39 6.20 -19.82 23.40
CA LEU A 39 5.87 -18.61 24.16
C LEU A 39 6.53 -17.41 23.46
N GLN A 40 5.75 -16.72 22.65
CA GLN A 40 6.19 -15.56 21.87
C GLN A 40 5.83 -14.28 22.61
N ASN A 41 6.73 -13.29 22.53
CA ASN A 41 6.47 -11.97 23.05
C ASN A 41 5.64 -11.20 22.03
N HIS A 42 4.53 -10.62 22.51
CA HIS A 42 3.68 -9.76 21.72
C HIS A 42 3.76 -8.33 22.24
N THR A 43 3.42 -7.37 21.38
CA THR A 43 3.47 -5.95 21.73
C THR A 43 2.07 -5.41 21.91
N PHE A 44 1.72 -4.96 23.11
CA PHE A 44 0.53 -4.14 23.32
C PHE A 44 0.93 -2.67 23.32
N LEU A 45 0.45 -1.92 22.34
CA LEU A 45 0.78 -0.52 22.13
C LEU A 45 -0.38 0.36 22.59
N HIS A 46 -0.17 1.17 23.64
CA HIS A 46 -1.10 2.19 24.12
C HIS A 46 -0.56 3.58 23.75
N THR A 47 -1.12 4.20 22.71
CA THR A 47 -0.57 5.44 22.14
C THR A 47 -1.52 6.61 22.35
N MET A 48 -1.18 7.51 23.28
CA MET A 48 -1.77 8.85 23.39
C MET A 48 -1.10 9.80 22.41
N TYR A 49 -1.89 10.51 21.60
CA TYR A 49 -1.37 11.50 20.67
C TYR A 49 -2.21 12.77 20.69
N CYS A 50 -1.55 13.91 20.47
CA CYS A 50 -2.18 15.23 20.41
C CYS A 50 -1.61 16.03 19.25
N GLN A 51 -2.44 16.88 18.66
CA GLN A 51 -2.09 17.70 17.52
C GLN A 51 -2.95 18.97 17.48
N ASN A 52 -2.51 19.95 16.69
CA ASN A 52 -3.25 21.20 16.49
C ASN A 52 -4.47 21.05 15.55
N ALA A 53 -4.56 19.93 14.81
CA ALA A 53 -5.66 19.63 13.89
C ALA A 53 -6.77 18.82 14.58
N SER A 54 -7.88 18.57 13.87
CA SER A 54 -8.95 17.69 14.36
C SER A 54 -8.73 16.24 13.89
N PRO A 55 -8.85 15.22 14.77
CA PRO A 55 -9.06 15.32 16.21
C PRO A 55 -7.80 15.82 16.93
N SER A 56 -7.98 16.71 17.91
CA SER A 56 -6.86 17.36 18.62
C SER A 56 -6.18 16.44 19.64
N VAL A 57 -6.89 15.40 20.07
CA VAL A 57 -6.38 14.35 20.94
C VAL A 57 -7.01 13.03 20.51
N GLY A 58 -6.23 11.96 20.60
CA GLY A 58 -6.68 10.60 20.39
C GLY A 58 -5.87 9.62 21.23
N LEU A 59 -6.49 8.48 21.51
CA LEU A 59 -5.83 7.32 22.09
C LEU A 59 -6.17 6.12 21.21
N SER A 60 -5.14 5.39 20.81
CA SER A 60 -5.26 4.14 20.04
C SER A 60 -4.51 3.02 20.75
N GLU A 61 -5.16 1.87 20.85
CA GLU A 61 -4.59 0.66 21.45
C GLU A 61 -4.52 -0.45 20.39
N SER A 62 -3.34 -1.04 20.24
CA SER A 62 -3.08 -2.07 19.23
C SER A 62 -2.39 -3.27 19.85
N TYR A 63 -2.67 -4.46 19.33
CA TYR A 63 -1.94 -5.67 19.67
C TYR A 63 -1.18 -6.12 18.43
N ASP A 64 0.14 -6.18 18.55
CA ASP A 64 1.09 -6.25 17.45
C ASP A 64 0.84 -5.12 16.44
N GLU A 65 0.25 -5.41 15.28
CA GLU A 65 -0.01 -4.43 14.22
C GLU A 65 -1.49 -4.07 14.06
N ASP A 66 -2.38 -4.77 14.78
CA ASP A 66 -3.83 -4.63 14.63
C ASP A 66 -4.43 -3.77 15.75
N GLN A 67 -5.24 -2.79 15.35
CA GLN A 67 -5.94 -1.93 16.29
C GLN A 67 -7.04 -2.72 17.02
N LEU A 68 -6.99 -2.72 18.35
CA LEU A 68 -8.04 -3.28 19.20
C LEU A 68 -9.08 -2.22 19.55
N PHE A 69 -8.62 -1.05 20.00
CA PHE A 69 -9.50 0.00 20.51
C PHE A 69 -9.06 1.40 20.08
N SER A 70 -10.05 2.28 19.98
CA SER A 70 -9.86 3.73 19.99
C SER A 70 -10.61 4.33 21.18
N PHE A 71 -10.18 5.48 21.67
CA PHE A 71 -10.87 6.13 22.79
C PHE A 71 -11.70 7.32 22.31
N ASP A 72 -13.00 7.30 22.59
CA ASP A 72 -13.85 8.47 22.41
C ASP A 72 -13.84 9.31 23.69
N PHE A 73 -13.08 10.41 23.66
CA PHE A 73 -12.97 11.34 24.78
C PHE A 73 -14.23 12.17 25.05
N SER A 74 -15.19 12.21 24.11
CA SER A 74 -16.46 12.92 24.30
C SER A 74 -17.42 12.10 25.16
N GLN A 75 -17.44 10.79 24.91
CA GLN A 75 -18.27 9.83 25.63
C GLN A 75 -17.53 9.17 26.80
N ASN A 76 -16.22 9.38 26.91
CA ASN A 76 -15.33 8.74 27.87
C ASN A 76 -15.45 7.21 27.82
N ILE A 77 -15.43 6.67 26.60
CA ILE A 77 -15.61 5.25 26.35
C ILE A 77 -14.56 4.75 25.37
N ARG A 78 -14.09 3.53 25.63
CA ARG A 78 -13.26 2.77 24.70
C ARG A 78 -14.18 2.18 23.62
N VAL A 79 -13.86 2.43 22.36
CA VAL A 79 -14.62 1.97 21.20
C VAL A 79 -13.86 0.79 20.57
N PRO A 80 -14.45 -0.42 20.59
CA PRO A 80 -13.82 -1.60 20.01
C PRO A 80 -13.79 -1.53 18.48
N ARG A 81 -12.68 -1.99 17.88
CA ARG A 81 -12.54 -2.08 16.42
C ARG A 81 -13.42 -3.17 15.82
N LEU A 82 -13.66 -4.26 16.55
CA LEU A 82 -14.47 -5.40 16.16
C LEU A 82 -15.47 -5.77 17.27
N PRO A 83 -16.66 -6.31 16.94
CA PRO A 83 -17.68 -6.66 17.93
C PRO A 83 -17.20 -7.66 18.98
N GLU A 84 -16.32 -8.61 18.64
CA GLU A 84 -15.78 -9.55 19.62
C GLU A 84 -15.00 -8.87 20.75
N PHE A 85 -14.52 -7.64 20.56
CA PHE A 85 -13.76 -6.92 21.58
C PHE A 85 -14.62 -6.13 22.58
N ALA A 86 -15.95 -6.12 22.39
CA ALA A 86 -16.86 -5.24 23.13
C ALA A 86 -16.84 -5.46 24.66
N ASP A 87 -16.65 -6.69 25.11
CA ASP A 87 -16.66 -7.02 26.54
C ASP A 87 -15.48 -6.38 27.29
N TRP A 88 -14.32 -6.25 26.64
CA TRP A 88 -13.13 -5.62 27.23
C TRP A 88 -13.15 -4.09 27.14
N ALA A 89 -14.01 -3.53 26.29
CA ALA A 89 -14.14 -2.08 26.13
C ALA A 89 -14.72 -1.39 27.38
N GLN A 90 -15.48 -2.11 28.20
CA GLN A 90 -16.12 -1.56 29.40
C GLN A 90 -15.16 -1.43 30.59
N LYS A 91 -13.92 -1.91 30.48
CA LYS A 91 -12.95 -1.88 31.56
C LYS A 91 -12.46 -0.43 31.80
N SER A 92 -12.66 0.06 33.02
CA SER A 92 -12.41 1.47 33.39
C SER A 92 -11.26 1.67 34.39
N GLU A 93 -10.44 0.65 34.65
CA GLU A 93 -9.38 0.69 35.68
C GLU A 93 -8.28 1.72 35.37
N ASP A 94 -8.06 2.02 34.08
CA ASP A 94 -6.97 2.86 33.58
C ASP A 94 -7.40 4.30 33.23
N VAL A 95 -8.67 4.65 33.46
CA VAL A 95 -9.25 5.94 33.06
C VAL A 95 -8.47 7.13 33.65
N SER A 96 -8.03 7.05 34.91
CA SER A 96 -7.22 8.13 35.51
C SER A 96 -5.88 8.33 34.81
N THR A 97 -5.23 7.25 34.39
CA THR A 97 -3.97 7.29 33.65
C THR A 97 -4.19 7.89 32.26
N ILE A 98 -5.26 7.47 31.56
CA ILE A 98 -5.65 8.03 30.27
C ILE A 98 -5.85 9.55 30.34
N PHE A 99 -6.52 10.05 31.38
CA PHE A 99 -6.74 11.49 31.55
C PHE A 99 -5.46 12.25 31.94
N PHE A 100 -4.58 11.63 32.73
CA PHE A 100 -3.26 12.20 33.02
C PHE A 100 -2.44 12.34 31.74
N ASP A 101 -2.35 11.27 30.94
CA ASP A 101 -1.59 11.25 29.69
C ASP A 101 -2.17 12.24 28.67
N LYS A 102 -3.50 12.33 28.58
CA LYS A 102 -4.19 13.35 27.78
C LYS A 102 -3.76 14.76 28.21
N GLY A 103 -3.83 15.06 29.50
CA GLY A 103 -3.46 16.38 30.03
C GLY A 103 -2.00 16.72 29.75
N PHE A 104 -1.11 15.76 29.99
CA PHE A 104 0.32 15.91 29.71
C PHE A 104 0.60 16.12 28.23
N CYS A 105 -0.01 15.32 27.35
CA CYS A 105 0.10 15.41 25.91
C CYS A 105 -0.37 16.77 25.37
N GLN A 106 -1.50 17.27 25.86
CA GLN A 106 -1.99 18.61 25.50
C GLN A 106 -1.06 19.71 26.03
N ALA A 107 -0.54 19.58 27.25
CA ALA A 107 0.42 20.52 27.81
C ALA A 107 1.70 20.60 26.97
N MET A 108 2.20 19.47 26.44
CA MET A 108 3.35 19.50 25.53
C MET A 108 3.06 20.31 24.27
N ILE A 109 1.91 20.14 23.64
CA ILE A 109 1.52 20.91 22.45
C ILE A 109 1.41 22.40 22.76
N HIS A 110 0.82 22.78 23.90
CA HIS A 110 0.59 24.18 24.25
C HIS A 110 1.85 24.89 24.78
N GLU A 111 2.67 24.23 25.60
CA GLU A 111 3.78 24.86 26.33
C GLU A 111 5.14 24.68 25.66
N ILE A 112 5.33 23.54 24.97
CA ILE A 112 6.59 23.18 24.33
C ILE A 112 6.51 23.44 22.82
N GLY A 113 5.38 23.10 22.18
CA GLY A 113 5.16 23.28 20.75
C GLY A 113 5.60 24.65 20.21
N PRO A 114 5.11 25.79 20.77
CA PRO A 114 5.48 27.12 20.30
C PRO A 114 6.98 27.46 20.43
N LYS A 115 7.68 26.84 21.39
CA LYS A 115 9.12 27.05 21.56
C LYS A 115 9.94 26.30 20.51
N LEU A 116 9.39 25.23 19.95
CA LEU A 116 10.04 24.39 18.95
C LEU A 116 9.63 24.75 17.52
N GLU A 117 8.62 25.59 17.33
CA GLU A 117 8.18 26.04 16.01
C GLU A 117 9.36 26.70 15.26
N GLY A 118 9.68 26.17 14.08
CA GLY A 118 10.81 26.62 13.27
C GLY A 118 12.19 26.14 13.75
N GLN A 119 12.31 25.53 14.93
CA GLN A 119 13.56 24.91 15.40
C GLN A 119 13.69 23.45 14.99
N ILE A 120 12.55 22.75 14.89
CA ILE A 120 12.49 21.36 14.43
C ILE A 120 11.61 21.23 13.18
N PRO A 121 11.97 20.34 12.25
CA PRO A 121 11.10 20.05 11.11
C PRO A 121 9.81 19.39 11.60
N VAL A 122 8.69 19.93 11.15
CA VAL A 122 7.37 19.35 11.40
C VAL A 122 7.08 18.23 10.40
N SER A 123 6.63 17.08 10.88
CA SER A 123 6.11 15.98 10.05
C SER A 123 4.74 16.38 9.48
N ARG A 124 4.74 17.22 8.44
CA ARG A 124 3.52 17.53 7.69
C ARG A 124 3.29 16.41 6.67
N VAL A 125 2.10 15.80 6.71
CA VAL A 125 1.59 15.08 5.52
C VAL A 125 1.39 16.13 4.43
N PRO A 126 1.94 15.96 3.21
CA PRO A 126 1.73 16.90 2.12
C PRO A 126 0.24 17.04 1.83
N GLN A 127 -0.30 18.25 2.01
CA GLN A 127 -1.72 18.52 1.72
C GLN A 127 -2.05 18.33 0.24
N ASN A 128 -1.03 18.46 -0.62
CA ASN A 128 -1.11 18.16 -2.03
C ASN A 128 -0.08 17.07 -2.36
N ALA A 129 -0.33 15.84 -1.91
CA ALA A 129 0.42 14.69 -2.42
C ALA A 129 0.20 14.64 -3.94
N LEU A 130 1.24 14.93 -4.71
CA LEU A 130 1.18 14.77 -6.16
C LEU A 130 0.97 13.27 -6.40
N PRO A 131 -0.16 12.85 -7.00
CA PRO A 131 -0.45 11.43 -7.14
C PRO A 131 0.66 10.78 -7.95
N SER A 132 1.35 9.79 -7.35
CA SER A 132 2.50 9.11 -7.96
C SER A 132 2.17 8.59 -9.35
N ASP A 133 0.93 8.11 -9.54
CA ASP A 133 0.40 7.64 -10.81
C ASP A 133 0.40 8.73 -11.90
N LEU A 134 0.19 10.01 -11.53
CA LEU A 134 0.19 11.11 -12.49
C LEU A 134 1.61 11.44 -12.96
N LEU A 135 2.58 11.48 -12.04
CA LEU A 135 3.97 11.74 -12.40
C LEU A 135 4.53 10.60 -13.26
N GLU A 136 4.22 9.36 -12.91
CA GLU A 136 4.64 8.16 -13.64
C GLU A 136 4.03 8.14 -15.05
N ASN A 137 2.73 8.36 -15.17
CA ASN A 137 2.05 8.38 -16.47
C ASN A 137 2.54 9.52 -17.38
N VAL A 138 2.80 10.70 -16.81
CA VAL A 138 3.32 11.84 -17.58
C VAL A 138 4.75 11.56 -18.03
N LEU A 139 5.61 11.03 -17.16
CA LEU A 139 7.00 10.74 -17.50
C LEU A 139 7.11 9.64 -18.57
N CYS A 140 6.34 8.55 -18.41
CA CYS A 140 6.22 7.51 -19.42
C CYS A 140 5.68 8.06 -20.74
N GLY A 141 4.61 8.87 -20.70
CA GLY A 141 4.03 9.48 -21.90
C GLY A 141 5.01 10.35 -22.68
N VAL A 142 5.79 11.19 -21.98
CA VAL A 142 6.83 12.02 -22.60
C VAL A 142 7.94 11.15 -23.20
N ALA A 143 8.40 10.12 -22.49
CA ALA A 143 9.42 9.21 -22.99
C ALA A 143 8.98 8.46 -24.26
N PHE A 144 7.75 7.95 -24.29
CA PHE A 144 7.17 7.31 -25.47
C PHE A 144 7.05 8.30 -26.64
N GLY A 145 6.56 9.51 -26.39
CA GLY A 145 6.42 10.55 -27.43
C GLY A 145 7.76 10.90 -28.09
N LEU A 146 8.80 11.12 -27.27
CA LEU A 146 10.16 11.39 -27.76
C LEU A 146 10.76 10.20 -28.52
N GLY A 147 10.52 8.97 -28.05
CA GLY A 147 10.97 7.75 -28.72
C GLY A 147 10.35 7.58 -30.11
N VAL A 148 9.03 7.75 -30.23
CA VAL A 148 8.31 7.68 -31.51
C VAL A 148 8.80 8.78 -32.47
N LEU A 149 8.96 10.00 -31.97
CA LEU A 149 9.48 11.11 -32.77
C LEU A 149 10.88 10.81 -33.31
N GLY A 150 11.77 10.27 -32.48
CA GLY A 150 13.11 9.86 -32.87
C GLY A 150 13.12 8.80 -33.97
N ILE A 151 12.23 7.81 -33.88
CA ILE A 151 12.09 6.76 -34.92
C ILE A 151 11.64 7.36 -36.25
N ILE A 152 10.64 8.25 -36.24
CA ILE A 152 10.13 8.90 -37.45
C ILE A 152 11.24 9.72 -38.11
N VAL A 153 11.93 10.56 -37.34
CA VAL A 153 13.05 11.38 -37.84
C VAL A 153 14.17 10.49 -38.39
N GLY A 154 14.51 9.42 -37.67
CA GLY A 154 15.51 8.43 -38.10
C GLY A 154 15.16 7.78 -39.43
N LEU A 155 13.90 7.33 -39.60
CA LEU A 155 13.43 6.73 -40.85
C LEU A 155 13.47 7.73 -42.01
N VAL A 156 13.04 8.97 -41.79
CA VAL A 156 13.09 10.03 -42.82
C VAL A 156 14.52 10.30 -43.25
N LEU A 157 15.47 10.43 -42.31
CA LEU A 157 16.88 10.62 -42.61
C LEU A 157 17.46 9.43 -43.36
N ILE A 158 17.14 8.21 -42.95
CA ILE A 158 17.58 6.99 -43.65
C ILE A 158 17.05 6.98 -45.09
N ILE A 159 15.79 7.30 -45.34
CA ILE A 159 15.23 7.36 -46.70
C ILE A 159 15.90 8.46 -47.53
N TYR A 160 16.13 9.63 -46.92
CA TYR A 160 16.79 10.76 -47.58
C TYR A 160 18.23 10.40 -48.01
N PHE A 161 19.01 9.76 -47.13
CA PHE A 161 20.38 9.33 -47.44
C PHE A 161 20.46 8.02 -48.24
N ARG A 162 19.40 7.19 -48.26
CA ARG A 162 19.29 6.00 -49.12
C ARG A 162 18.71 6.30 -50.50
N LYS A 163 18.42 7.55 -50.82
CA LYS A 163 18.04 7.95 -52.18
C LYS A 163 19.18 7.52 -53.12
N PRO A 164 18.97 6.59 -54.07
CA PRO A 164 20.04 6.15 -54.95
C PRO A 164 20.53 7.34 -55.76
N CYS A 165 21.85 7.53 -55.85
CA CYS A 165 22.44 8.30 -56.92
C CYS A 165 22.01 7.64 -58.24
N SER A 166 20.95 8.17 -58.86
CA SER A 166 20.54 7.84 -60.21
C SER A 166 20.58 9.14 -61.01
N GLY A 167 21.53 9.20 -61.95
CA GLY A 167 21.89 10.35 -62.80
C GLY A 167 23.32 10.82 -62.46
N ASP A 168 24.38 10.57 -63.24
CA ASP A 168 24.50 10.27 -64.67
C ASP A 168 25.38 9.04 -64.98
#